data_AF-A0A1Y3QL06-F1
#
_entry.id   AF-A0A1Y3QL06-F1
#
_cell.length_a   1.000
_cell.length_b   1.000
_cell.length_c   1.000
_cell.angle_alpha   90.00
_cell.angle_beta   90.00
_cell.angle_gamma   90.00
#
_symmetry.space_group_name_H-M   'P 1'
#
loop_
_entity.id
_entity.type
_entity.pdbx_description
1 polymer ?
#
loop_
_entity_poly.entity_id
_entity_poly.type
_entity_poly.pdbx_seq_one_letter_code
_entity_poly.pdbx_strand_id
1 'polypeptide(L)'
;MAERPVALPSQTRDVVSYEDDVFAWMYLDQLDGLVRYEAYVIGYDDAGRPTTLAFVLEEGAFPIDHFPLVHALWNASRPGRLSAEDWRALHAFFEEQEKELKRARRHNWIHRLRALGYDVINAL
;
A
#
# COMPACT_ATOMS: atom_id res chain seq x y z
N MET A 1 -20.23 -30.62 -40.87
CA MET A 1 -19.82 -30.39 -39.46
C MET A 1 -19.71 -28.88 -39.28
N ALA A 2 -20.58 -28.29 -38.46
CA ALA A 2 -20.54 -26.84 -38.21
C ALA A 2 -19.45 -26.56 -37.18
N GLU A 3 -18.50 -25.71 -37.52
CA GLU A 3 -17.46 -25.24 -36.59
C GLU A 3 -18.15 -24.53 -35.41
N ARG A 4 -17.90 -25.03 -34.20
CA ARG A 4 -18.38 -24.37 -32.99
C ARG A 4 -17.60 -23.05 -32.86
N PRO A 5 -18.28 -21.89 -32.77
CA PRO A 5 -17.58 -20.64 -32.52
C PRO A 5 -16.85 -20.78 -31.19
N VAL A 6 -15.54 -20.53 -31.22
CA VAL A 6 -14.71 -20.43 -30.01
C VAL A 6 -15.22 -19.21 -29.25
N ALA A 7 -16.01 -19.44 -28.21
CA ALA A 7 -16.37 -18.40 -27.26
C ALA A 7 -15.10 -17.98 -26.55
N LEU A 8 -14.53 -16.84 -26.96
CA LEU A 8 -13.47 -16.19 -26.21
C LEU A 8 -14.03 -15.89 -24.81
N PRO A 9 -13.27 -16.14 -23.74
CA PRO A 9 -13.72 -15.81 -22.39
C PRO A 9 -14.08 -14.32 -22.36
N SER A 10 -15.35 -14.03 -22.11
CA SER A 10 -15.80 -12.66 -21.87
C SER A 10 -15.27 -12.22 -20.51
N GLN A 11 -14.53 -11.12 -20.48
CA GLN A 11 -14.09 -10.46 -19.25
C GLN A 11 -15.32 -10.27 -18.34
N THR A 12 -15.39 -11.10 -17.28
CA THR A 12 -16.61 -11.29 -16.47
C THR A 12 -16.59 -10.47 -15.19
N ARG A 13 -15.49 -9.76 -14.95
CA ARG A 13 -15.27 -8.93 -13.77
C ARG A 13 -15.13 -7.49 -14.22
N ASP A 14 -15.77 -6.58 -13.50
CA ASP A 14 -15.57 -5.15 -13.66
C ASP A 14 -14.08 -4.85 -13.54
N VAL A 15 -13.57 -4.05 -14.48
CA VAL A 15 -12.15 -3.73 -14.50
C VAL A 15 -11.88 -2.67 -13.46
N VAL A 16 -11.18 -3.07 -12.40
CA VAL A 16 -10.76 -2.20 -11.31
C VAL A 16 -9.51 -1.43 -11.73
N SER A 17 -9.52 -0.11 -11.53
CA SER A 17 -8.31 0.72 -11.69
C SER A 17 -7.35 0.44 -10.54
N TYR A 18 -6.50 -0.58 -10.72
CA TYR A 18 -5.43 -0.84 -9.77
C TYR A 18 -4.42 0.32 -9.65
N GLU A 19 -4.47 1.32 -10.54
CA GLU A 19 -3.63 2.51 -10.43
C GLU A 19 -3.91 3.30 -9.14
N ASP A 20 -5.17 3.42 -8.78
CA ASP A 20 -5.60 4.13 -7.57
C ASP A 20 -5.72 3.23 -6.35
N ASP A 21 -5.83 1.92 -6.58
CA ASP A 21 -6.02 0.91 -5.53
C ASP A 21 -4.74 0.27 -5.01
N VAL A 22 -3.58 0.81 -5.38
CA VAL A 22 -2.35 0.57 -4.60
C VAL A 22 -2.34 1.50 -3.40
N PHE A 23 -2.40 0.91 -2.22
CA PHE A 23 -2.28 1.60 -0.95
C PHE A 23 -0.89 1.33 -0.36
N ALA A 24 -0.47 2.23 0.53
CA ALA A 24 0.70 2.01 1.35
C ALA A 24 0.39 2.48 2.76
N TRP A 25 0.87 1.74 3.74
CA TRP A 25 0.87 2.18 5.14
C TRP A 25 2.28 2.17 5.70
N MET A 26 2.55 3.05 6.66
CA MET A 26 3.85 3.18 7.31
C MET A 26 3.68 3.18 8.83
N TYR A 27 4.56 2.46 9.53
CA TYR A 27 4.49 2.33 10.98
C TYR A 27 5.88 2.19 11.62
N LEU A 28 5.98 2.60 12.89
CA LEU A 28 7.15 2.38 13.73
C LEU A 28 6.98 1.07 14.49
N ASP A 29 7.92 0.14 14.30
CA ASP A 29 8.02 -1.03 15.16
C ASP A 29 8.77 -0.67 16.45
N GLN A 30 8.09 -0.86 17.57
CA GLN A 30 8.59 -0.49 18.88
C GLN A 30 9.50 -1.54 19.51
N LEU A 31 9.66 -2.72 18.88
CA LEU A 31 10.56 -3.75 19.36
C LEU A 31 12.00 -3.51 18.90
N ASP A 32 12.18 -3.12 17.64
CA ASP A 32 13.49 -2.95 17.02
C ASP A 32 13.79 -1.53 16.53
N GLY A 33 12.84 -0.61 16.65
CA GLY A 33 13.03 0.79 16.28
C GLY A 33 13.18 0.99 14.78
N LEU A 34 12.62 0.11 13.95
CA LEU A 34 12.58 0.31 12.50
C LEU A 34 11.24 0.92 12.06
N VAL A 35 11.31 1.81 11.08
CA VAL A 35 10.11 2.31 10.41
C VAL A 35 9.85 1.43 9.19
N ARG A 36 8.72 0.72 9.20
CA ARG A 36 8.32 -0.22 8.15
C ARG A 36 7.24 0.39 7.27
N TYR A 37 7.22 -0.02 6.02
CA TYR A 37 6.09 0.22 5.13
C TYR A 37 5.72 -1.04 4.37
N GLU A 38 4.45 -1.12 4.00
CA GLU A 38 3.95 -2.17 3.12
C GLU A 38 3.04 -1.51 2.08
N ALA A 39 3.28 -1.84 0.82
CA ALA A 39 2.42 -1.47 -0.29
C ALA A 39 1.53 -2.65 -0.62
N TYR A 40 0.22 -2.45 -0.70
CA TYR A 40 -0.74 -3.53 -0.84
C TYR A 40 -1.87 -3.15 -1.78
N VAL A 41 -2.57 -4.18 -2.25
CA VAL A 41 -3.78 -4.06 -3.06
C VAL A 41 -4.94 -4.64 -2.27
N ILE A 42 -6.08 -3.96 -2.34
CA ILE A 42 -7.34 -4.47 -1.79
C ILE A 42 -8.10 -5.28 -2.84
N GLY A 43 -8.81 -6.30 -2.39
CA GLY A 43 -9.69 -7.09 -3.24
C GLY A 43 -11.02 -6.39 -3.46
N TYR A 44 -11.76 -6.84 -4.47
CA TYR A 44 -13.11 -6.39 -4.76
C TYR A 44 -14.05 -7.60 -4.86
N ASP A 45 -15.27 -7.47 -4.35
CA ASP A 45 -16.30 -8.49 -4.50
C ASP A 45 -16.92 -8.46 -5.91
N ASP A 46 -17.81 -9.42 -6.19
CA ASP A 46 -18.51 -9.50 -7.49
C ASP A 46 -19.43 -8.28 -7.77
N ALA A 47 -19.68 -7.44 -6.75
CA ALA A 47 -20.44 -6.20 -6.85
C ALA A 47 -19.52 -4.95 -6.97
N GLY A 48 -18.21 -5.15 -7.13
CA GLY A 48 -17.23 -4.07 -7.28
C GLY A 48 -16.97 -3.30 -5.98
N ARG A 49 -17.30 -3.86 -4.81
CA ARG A 49 -17.07 -3.21 -3.51
C ARG A 49 -15.71 -3.60 -2.96
N PRO A 50 -14.96 -2.64 -2.38
CA PRO A 50 -13.76 -2.94 -1.61
C PRO A 50 -14.02 -4.01 -0.56
N THR A 51 -13.15 -5.01 -0.52
CA THR A 51 -13.14 -6.04 0.51
C THR A 51 -11.95 -5.79 1.44
N THR A 52 -11.13 -6.81 1.71
CA THR A 52 -9.95 -6.72 2.55
C THR A 52 -8.68 -6.64 1.70
N LEU A 53 -7.52 -6.58 2.37
CA LEU A 53 -6.23 -6.82 1.74
C LEU A 53 -6.27 -8.09 0.90
N ALA A 54 -5.94 -7.96 -0.39
CA ALA A 54 -5.79 -9.10 -1.29
C ALA A 54 -4.37 -9.65 -1.20
N PHE A 55 -3.36 -8.78 -1.31
CA PHE A 55 -1.95 -9.14 -1.16
C PHE A 55 -1.06 -7.90 -0.97
N VAL A 56 0.16 -8.15 -0.50
CA VAL A 56 1.25 -7.17 -0.36
C VAL A 56 2.15 -7.23 -1.59
N LEU A 57 2.39 -6.07 -2.21
CA LEU A 57 3.23 -5.88 -3.40
C LEU A 57 4.71 -5.67 -3.08
N GLU A 58 4.96 -4.96 -1.99
CA GLU A 58 6.29 -4.58 -1.54
C GLU A 58 6.28 -4.33 -0.05
N GLU A 59 7.30 -4.82 0.62
CA GLU A 59 7.61 -4.50 2.01
C GLU A 59 8.96 -3.80 2.05
N GLY A 60 9.12 -2.87 2.97
CA GLY A 60 10.40 -2.25 3.21
C GLY A 60 10.54 -1.71 4.62
N ALA A 61 11.79 -1.47 5.01
CA ALA A 61 12.13 -0.94 6.31
C ALA A 61 13.20 0.15 6.15
N PHE A 62 13.10 1.15 7.00
CA PHE A 62 14.05 2.24 7.12
C PHE A 62 14.59 2.28 8.56
N PRO A 63 15.89 2.57 8.73
CA PRO A 63 16.41 2.92 10.04
C PRO A 63 15.71 4.19 10.54
N ILE A 64 15.44 4.26 11.83
CA ILE A 64 14.77 5.42 12.44
C ILE A 64 15.50 6.75 12.20
N ASP A 65 16.83 6.70 12.07
CA ASP A 65 17.68 7.86 11.80
C ASP A 65 17.36 8.53 10.45
N HIS A 66 16.68 7.83 9.54
CA HIS A 66 16.17 8.41 8.29
C HIS A 66 15.12 9.48 8.56
N PHE A 67 14.40 9.40 9.69
CA PHE A 67 13.27 10.26 10.02
C PHE A 67 13.53 11.01 11.32
N PRO A 68 14.09 12.24 11.26
CA PRO A 68 14.45 13.01 12.44
C PRO A 68 13.32 13.18 13.46
N LEU A 69 12.08 13.35 12.99
CA LEU A 69 10.90 13.42 13.85
C LEU A 69 10.67 12.12 14.62
N VAL A 70 10.69 10.98 13.94
CA VAL A 70 10.47 9.67 14.55
C VAL A 70 11.59 9.35 15.54
N HIS A 71 12.84 9.64 15.15
CA HIS A 71 14.01 9.49 16.01
C HIS A 71 13.93 10.36 17.27
N ALA A 72 13.46 11.62 17.14
CA ALA A 72 13.27 12.51 18.29
C ALA A 72 12.19 11.98 19.24
N LEU A 73 11.03 11.57 18.70
CA LEU A 73 9.93 11.00 19.50
C LEU A 73 10.34 9.70 20.20
N TRP A 74 11.10 8.85 19.51
CA TRP A 74 11.63 7.60 20.05
C TRP A 74 12.58 7.82 21.21
N ASN A 75 13.52 8.76 21.10
CA ASN A 75 14.47 9.06 22.17
C ASN A 75 13.84 9.79 23.35
N ALA A 76 12.86 10.65 23.09
CA ALA A 76 12.11 11.35 24.14
C ALA A 76 11.21 10.39 24.94
N SER A 77 10.73 9.33 24.29
CA SER A 77 9.87 8.33 24.88
C SER A 77 10.70 7.22 25.53
N ARG A 78 10.57 7.02 26.85
CA ARG A 78 10.91 5.69 27.40
C ARG A 78 10.04 4.64 26.67
N PRO A 79 10.55 3.42 26.40
CA PRO A 79 9.78 2.40 25.68
C PRO A 79 8.34 2.31 26.21
N GLY A 80 7.36 2.50 25.31
CA GLY A 80 5.93 2.39 25.62
C GLY A 80 5.24 3.61 26.26
N ARG A 81 5.83 4.82 26.23
CA ARG A 81 5.20 6.05 26.78
C ARG A 81 5.13 7.24 25.82
N LEU A 82 4.73 7.02 24.57
CA LEU A 82 4.34 8.13 23.70
C LEU A 82 3.09 8.80 24.25
N SER A 83 3.10 10.13 24.37
CA SER A 83 1.90 10.88 24.74
C SER A 83 0.87 10.85 23.60
N ALA A 84 -0.38 11.22 23.89
CA ALA A 84 -1.40 11.34 22.84
C ALA A 84 -1.07 12.44 21.80
N GLU A 85 -0.22 13.41 22.14
CA GLU A 85 0.30 14.40 21.21
C GLU A 85 1.37 13.80 20.30
N ASP A 86 2.32 13.05 20.88
CA ASP A 86 3.36 12.36 20.12
C ASP A 86 2.76 11.34 19.15
N TRP A 87 1.73 10.60 19.57
CA TRP A 87 0.99 9.68 18.70
C TRP A 87 0.33 10.39 17.53
N ARG A 88 -0.30 11.55 17.76
CA ARG A 88 -0.92 12.34 16.68
C ARG A 88 0.13 12.88 15.72
N ALA A 89 1.27 13.35 16.23
CA ALA A 89 2.38 13.81 15.41
C ALA A 89 2.95 12.66 14.56
N LEU A 90 3.11 11.46 15.14
CA LEU A 90 3.61 10.28 14.44
C LEU A 90 2.63 9.82 13.35
N HIS A 91 1.33 9.78 13.64
CA HIS A 91 0.31 9.43 12.63
C HIS A 91 0.29 10.43 11.48
N ALA A 92 0.25 11.74 11.78
CA ALA A 92 0.26 12.76 10.74
C ALA A 92 1.54 12.70 9.88
N PHE A 93 2.68 12.36 10.50
CA PHE A 93 3.92 12.15 9.79
C PHE A 93 3.83 10.94 8.85
N PHE A 94 3.34 9.78 9.34
CA PHE A 94 3.21 8.58 8.52
C PHE A 94 2.19 8.73 7.39
N GLU A 95 1.05 9.38 7.63
CA GLU A 95 0.09 9.69 6.55
C GLU A 95 0.74 10.49 5.41
N GLU A 96 1.66 11.41 5.72
CA GLU A 96 2.38 12.14 4.69
C GLU A 96 3.44 11.28 4.01
N GLN A 97 4.17 10.47 4.76
CA GLN A 97 5.15 9.53 4.19
C GLN A 97 4.48 8.48 3.29
N GLU A 98 3.29 8.01 3.62
CA GLU A 98 2.50 7.09 2.80
C GLU A 98 2.15 7.71 1.43
N LYS A 99 1.74 8.98 1.41
CA LYS A 99 1.48 9.71 0.17
C LYS A 99 2.76 9.87 -0.65
N GLU A 100 3.88 10.22 -0.02
CA GLU A 100 5.18 10.34 -0.68
C GLU A 100 5.67 9.00 -1.23
N LEU A 101 5.54 7.91 -0.47
CA LEU A 101 5.83 6.55 -0.92
C LEU A 101 4.99 6.19 -2.14
N LYS A 102 3.68 6.44 -2.09
CA LYS A 102 2.79 6.20 -3.23
C LYS A 102 3.24 7.04 -4.44
N ARG A 103 3.48 8.34 -4.28
CA ARG A 103 3.96 9.21 -5.37
C ARG A 103 5.25 8.71 -6.01
N ALA A 104 6.25 8.35 -5.19
CA ALA A 104 7.56 7.94 -5.65
C ALA A 104 7.58 6.53 -6.28
N ARG A 105 6.77 5.60 -5.76
CA ARG A 105 6.83 4.17 -6.12
C ARG A 105 5.70 3.73 -7.06
N ARG A 106 4.66 4.55 -7.26
CA ARG A 106 3.47 4.23 -8.09
C ARG A 106 3.84 3.58 -9.42
N HIS A 107 4.79 4.16 -10.16
CA HIS A 107 5.23 3.61 -11.44
C HIS A 107 5.72 2.15 -11.30
N ASN A 108 6.59 1.89 -10.33
CA ASN A 108 7.17 0.56 -10.12
C ASN A 108 6.12 -0.46 -9.65
N TRP A 109 5.20 -0.04 -8.79
CA TRP A 109 4.11 -0.90 -8.32
C TRP A 109 3.13 -1.26 -9.43
N ILE A 110 2.74 -0.29 -10.27
CA ILE A 110 1.93 -0.54 -11.47
C ILE A 110 2.63 -1.50 -12.42
N HIS A 111 3.93 -1.31 -12.64
CA HIS A 111 4.70 -2.22 -13.49
C HIS A 111 4.68 -3.66 -12.95
N ARG A 112 4.87 -3.85 -11.64
CA ARG A 112 4.78 -5.17 -11.01
C ARG A 112 3.40 -5.78 -11.12
N LEU A 113 2.34 -5.00 -10.92
CA LEU A 113 0.96 -5.47 -11.07
C LEU A 113 0.69 -6.00 -12.48
N ARG A 114 1.11 -5.26 -13.51
CA ARG A 114 1.02 -5.72 -14.90
C ARG A 114 1.81 -6.99 -15.13
N ALA A 115 3.03 -7.09 -14.58
CA ALA A 115 3.85 -8.30 -14.67
C ALA A 115 3.22 -9.52 -13.99
N LEU A 116 2.41 -9.31 -12.95
CA LEU A 116 1.62 -10.34 -12.26
C LEU A 116 0.32 -10.70 -13.00
N GLY A 117 0.01 -10.04 -14.12
CA GLY A 117 -1.18 -10.30 -14.93
C GLY A 117 -2.43 -9.53 -14.50
N TYR A 118 -2.30 -8.47 -13.70
CA TYR A 118 -3.41 -7.59 -13.36
C TYR A 118 -3.67 -6.54 -14.44
N ASP A 119 -4.94 -6.34 -14.79
CA ASP A 119 -5.38 -5.29 -15.71
C ASP A 119 -5.36 -3.93 -15.02
N VAL A 120 -4.25 -3.20 -15.14
CA VAL A 120 -4.14 -1.83 -14.59
C VAL A 120 -4.67 -0.83 -15.61
N ILE A 121 -5.94 -0.45 -15.47
CA ILE A 121 -6.54 0.67 -16.20
C ILE A 121 -6.12 1.98 -15.55
N ASN A 122 -5.75 2.98 -16.35
CA ASN A 122 -5.53 4.33 -15.83
C ASN A 122 -6.89 4.96 -15.49
N ALA A 123 -7.04 5.52 -14.30
CA ALA A 123 -8.24 6.29 -13.99
C ALA A 123 -8.33 7.50 -14.94
N LEU A 124 -9.52 7.68 -15.54
CA LEU A 124 -9.86 8.79 -16.42
C LEU A 124 -10.05 10.09 -15.64
#